data_AF-W2VNP7-F1
#
_entry.id   AF-W2VNP7-F1
#
_cell.length_a   1.000
_cell.length_b   1.000
_cell.length_c   1.000
_cell.angle_alpha   90.00
_cell.angle_beta   90.00
_cell.angle_gamma   90.00
#
_symmetry.space_group_name_H-M   'P 1'
#
loop_
_entity.id
_entity.type
_entity.pdbx_description
1 polymer ?
#
loop_
_entity_poly.entity_id
_entity_poly.type
_entity_poly.pdbx_seq_one_letter_code
_entity_poly.pdbx_strand_id
1 'polypeptide(L)' 'MSARQTLRCLASATGIPKTTLMRHLAAGVFRRATTRVKPKLTDVHMARRFAFALAHVERAF' A
#
# COMPACT_ATOMS: atom_id res chain seq x y z
N MET A 1 9.17 8.05 -8.84
CA MET A 1 9.43 7.19 -7.66
C MET A 1 8.60 7.71 -6.50
N SER A 2 7.50 7.05 -6.12
CA SER A 2 6.70 7.52 -4.97
C SER A 2 7.37 7.08 -3.69
N ALA A 3 8.17 7.96 -3.09
CA ALA A 3 8.75 7.73 -1.77
C ALA A 3 7.60 7.76 -0.76
N ARG A 4 7.27 6.60 -0.17
CA ARG A 4 6.35 6.52 0.97
C ARG A 4 6.90 7.38 2.10
N GLN A 5 6.33 8.55 2.31
CA GLN A 5 6.71 9.41 3.42
C GLN A 5 6.03 8.91 4.69
N THR A 6 6.84 8.55 5.69
CA THR A 6 6.34 8.19 7.02
C THR A 6 6.08 9.46 7.82
N LEU A 7 5.31 9.37 8.91
CA LEU A 7 5.14 10.47 9.87
C LEU A 7 6.48 10.99 10.42
N ARG A 8 7.52 10.13 10.47
CA ARG A 8 8.88 10.53 10.86
C ARG A 8 9.50 11.44 9.80
N CYS A 9 9.43 11.06 8.52
CA CYS A 9 9.92 11.89 7.42
C CYS A 9 9.18 13.23 7.37
N LEU A 10 7.87 13.20 7.60
CA LEU A 10 7.04 14.41 7.62
C LEU A 10 7.44 15.34 8.78
N ALA A 11 7.68 14.78 9.97
CA ALA A 11 8.17 15.55 11.12
C ALA A 11 9.53 16.22 10.83
N SER A 12 10.48 15.48 10.25
CA SER A 12 11.79 16.04 9.87
C SER A 12 11.68 17.12 8.80
N ALA A 13 10.78 16.99 7.83
CA ALA A 13 10.62 17.94 6.74
C ALA A 13 9.84 19.21 7.15
N THR A 14 8.89 19.10 8.07
CA THR A 14 8.01 20.21 8.48
C THR A 14 8.42 20.88 9.78
N GLY A 15 9.30 20.24 10.57
CA GLY A 15 9.60 20.66 11.94
C GLY A 15 8.45 20.41 12.92
N ILE A 16 7.32 19.85 12.48
CA ILE A 16 6.17 19.57 13.34
C ILE A 16 6.42 18.28 14.13
N PRO A 17 6.23 18.29 15.47
CA PRO A 17 6.35 17.08 16.26
C PRO A 17 5.43 15.96 15.76
N LYS A 18 5.94 14.73 15.78
CA LYS A 18 5.18 13.54 15.32
C LYS A 18 3.83 13.39 16.03
N THR A 19 3.75 13.72 17.32
CA THR A 19 2.52 13.65 18.12
C THR A 19 1.45 14.62 17.60
N THR A 20 1.84 15.83 17.22
CA THR A 20 0.96 16.83 16.61
C THR A 20 0.48 16.39 15.23
N LEU A 21 1.36 15.81 14.41
CA LEU A 21 0.97 15.23 13.12
C LEU A 21 -0.02 14.07 13.28
N MET A 22 0.16 13.21 14.30
CA MET A 22 -0.81 12.14 14.60
C MET A 22 -2.18 12.69 14.99
N ARG A 23 -2.21 13.76 15.80
CA ARG A 23 -3.47 14.44 16.18
C ARG A 23 -4.17 15.05 14.98
N HIS A 24 -3.43 15.72 14.10
CA HIS A 24 -3.97 16.30 12.88
C HIS A 24 -4.49 15.26 11.89
N LEU A 25 -3.81 14.11 11.81
CA LEU A 25 -4.30 12.97 11.01
C LEU A 25 -5.62 12.41 11.59
N ALA A 26 -5.73 12.28 12.91
CA ALA A 26 -6.95 11.82 13.57
C ALA A 26 -8.11 12.83 13.43
N ALA A 27 -7.80 14.13 13.50
CA ALA A 27 -8.77 15.21 13.29
C ALA A 27 -9.13 15.42 11.81
N GLY A 28 -8.48 14.69 10.88
CA GLY A 28 -8.78 14.77 9.44
C GLY A 28 -8.25 16.03 8.74
N VAL A 29 -7.37 16.80 9.39
CA VAL A 29 -6.72 18.00 8.81
C VAL A 29 -5.96 17.65 7.53
N PHE A 30 -5.35 16.47 7.49
CA PHE A 30 -4.83 15.87 6.28
C PHE A 30 -5.11 14.37 6.28
N ARG A 31 -5.13 13.77 5.08
CA ARG A 31 -5.44 12.35 4.91
C ARG A 31 -4.20 11.55 4.58
N ARG A 32 -4.19 10.29 4.99
CA ARG A 32 -3.14 9.34 4.60
C ARG A 32 -3.28 9.00 3.12
N ALA A 33 -2.42 9.58 2.29
CA ALA A 33 -2.30 9.17 0.90
C ALA A 33 -1.46 7.89 0.84
N THR A 34 -2.05 6.79 0.36
CA THR A 34 -1.28 5.61 -0.02
C THR A 34 -1.22 5.54 -1.53
N THR A 35 -0.05 5.81 -2.11
CA THR A 35 0.21 5.49 -3.51
C THR A 35 0.47 3.99 -3.62
N ARG A 36 -0.54 3.16 -3.33
CA ARG A 36 -0.47 1.76 -3.71
C ARG A 36 -0.83 1.69 -5.18
N VAL A 37 0.14 1.98 -6.04
CA VAL A 37 0.05 1.53 -7.44
C VAL A 37 0.10 0.02 -7.36
N LYS A 38 -1.08 -0.63 -7.29
CA LYS A 38 -1.15 -2.06 -7.56
C LYS A 38 -0.61 -2.21 -8.98
N PRO A 39 0.45 -3.00 -9.21
CA PRO A 39 0.87 -3.28 -10.57
C PRO A 39 -0.37 -3.81 -11.32
N LYS A 40 -0.64 -3.24 -12.50
CA LYS A 40 -1.78 -3.65 -13.31
C LYS A 40 -1.67 -5.15 -13.52
N LEU A 41 -2.73 -5.87 -13.15
CA LEU A 41 -2.79 -7.30 -13.39
C LEU A 41 -2.98 -7.47 -14.90
N THR A 42 -1.91 -7.84 -15.58
CA THR A 42 -1.95 -8.16 -17.02
C THR A 42 -2.50 -9.57 -17.19
N ASP A 43 -2.94 -9.89 -18.39
CA ASP A 43 -3.47 -11.23 -18.70
C ASP A 43 -2.43 -12.32 -18.42
N VAL A 44 -1.15 -12.04 -18.66
CA VAL A 44 -0.02 -12.91 -18.30
C VAL A 44 0.06 -13.15 -16.79
N HIS A 45 -0.14 -12.11 -15.99
CA HIS A 45 -0.16 -12.25 -14.53
C HIS A 45 -1.39 -13.05 -14.06
N MET A 46 -2.54 -12.90 -14.72
CA MET A 46 -3.74 -13.69 -14.40
C MET A 46 -3.52 -15.17 -14.72
N ALA A 47 -3.01 -15.48 -15.91
CA ALA A 47 -2.73 -16.86 -16.33
C ALA A 47 -1.75 -17.57 -15.39
N ARG A 48 -0.66 -16.91 -14.99
CA ARG A 48 0.32 -17.48 -14.03
C ARG A 48 -0.30 -17.78 -12.67
N ARG A 49 -1.14 -16.86 -12.16
CA ARG A 49 -1.84 -17.06 -10.88
C ARG A 49 -2.86 -18.18 -10.97
N PHE A 50 -3.57 -18.27 -12.09
CA PHE A 50 -4.54 -19.33 -12.33
C PHE A 50 -3.85 -20.70 -12.38
N ALA A 51 -2.77 -20.84 -13.14
CA ALA A 51 -1.98 -22.06 -13.19
C ALA A 51 -1.42 -22.47 -11.82
N PHE A 52 -0.91 -21.50 -11.05
CA PHE A 52 -0.47 -21.73 -9.68
C PHE A 52 -1.61 -22.27 -8.81
N ALA A 53 -2.79 -21.63 -8.82
CA ALA A 53 -3.93 -22.08 -8.03
C ALA A 53 -4.38 -23.49 -8.44
N LEU A 54 -4.44 -23.76 -9.75
CA LEU A 54 -4.88 -25.04 -10.30
C LEU A 54 -3.94 -26.19 -9.89
N ALA A 55 -2.63 -25.93 -9.78
CA ALA A 55 -1.65 -26.90 -9.31
C ALA A 55 -1.85 -27.33 -7.83
N HIS A 56 -2.61 -26.56 -7.04
CA HIS A 56 -2.86 -26.85 -5.62
C HIS A 56 -4.28 -27.34 -5.34
N VAL A 57 -5.09 -27.56 -6.37
CA VAL A 57 -6.43 -28.14 -6.24
C VAL A 57 -6.35 -29.62 -6.59
N GLU A 58 -6.56 -30.48 -5.60
CA GLU A 58 -6.79 -31.90 -5.84
C GLU A 58 -8.11 -32.07 -6.58
N ARG A 59 -8.05 -32.65 -7.78
CA ARG A 59 -9.25 -33.05 -8.51
C ARG A 59 -9.61 -34.47 -8.08
N ALA A 60 -10.68 -34.61 -7.31
CA ALA A 60 -11.36 -35.89 -7.17
C ALA A 60 -11.93 -36.26 -8.55
N PHE A 61 -11.48 -37.39 -9.09
CA PHE A 61 -12.07 -38.04 -10.26
C PHE A 61 -13.24 -38.92 -9.82
#